data_AF-A0A0K1P6E1-F1
#
_entry.id   AF-A0A0K1P6E1-F1
#
_cell.length_a   1.000
_cell.length_b   1.000
_cell.length_c   1.000
_cell.angle_alpha   90.00
_cell.angle_beta   90.00
_cell.angle_gamma   90.00
#
_symmetry.space_group_name_H-M   'P 1'
#
loop_
_entity.id
_entity.type
_entity.pdbx_description
1 polymer ?
#
loop_
_entity_poly.entity_id
_entity_poly.type
_entity_poly.pdbx_seq_one_letter_code
_entity_poly.pdbx_strand_id
1 'polypeptide(L)'
;MLYTDILKDFLAISSWKSLLAILIFFSLQISLWFFLKKFKNKFLHLFSGLVLGLLFGLVIQIIAGFPESFTEKASNESEVWKKELYWIYELDSWAVLFKKIFILSITLLMIPLIFLSIYRAITKKSSKRLGRITGKGISFLMINVAIAFCIAAGIGILLKIGVTSDGKKVLDEIGGQGSNNSDSTDIKSIPNMIIDYLPKNFISDLGKDAVIPVLIMALIVGLAVKAISIKNEKKVESFVKLMDASWEIVLKIVNSFIKIIPLAIMSIVTNLMITQSLTALTAVGKVLGAGYLSLFICVIYLTCILAIVKINPSKWWKNGWRPAYQGLVTQSSSATLPFTMNALVDKMKVDESCVNTIIPLSTTMGMIGGAGAEGGLIVALLWTGSDSNIIHDQGIWLFLLLGLIMTMIISLGVPGTPGTSTLVITSLLGSLGVPSFKNAAFSIMLVLEDIYDIGRTAVNIIAAMVVSTIVGFSEGMIGEDSEILSKKAILYQSKINETRILKDEKSTNIKTLKLKILSKDLDENIKLSKKQYEMELKKIKSKYQQSIKDLKSKTKD
;
A
#
# COMPACT_ATOMS: atom_id res chain seq x y z
N MET A 1 3.47 -49.19 -5.39
CA MET A 1 2.02 -48.90 -5.29
C MET A 1 1.85 -47.77 -4.29
N LEU A 2 1.49 -46.57 -4.74
CA LEU A 2 1.11 -45.47 -3.86
C LEU A 2 -0.24 -45.82 -3.23
N TYR A 3 -0.23 -46.30 -1.99
CA TYR A 3 -1.44 -46.25 -1.17
C TYR A 3 -1.61 -44.78 -0.78
N THR A 4 -2.28 -44.00 -1.63
CA THR A 4 -2.82 -42.71 -1.22
C THR A 4 -3.97 -42.99 -0.27
N ASP A 5 -3.82 -42.61 0.98
CA ASP A 5 -4.93 -42.68 1.93
C ASP A 5 -5.88 -41.54 1.57
N ILE A 6 -7.02 -41.86 0.96
CA ILE A 6 -7.99 -40.87 0.46
C ILE A 6 -8.40 -39.90 1.58
N LEU A 7 -8.51 -40.38 2.82
CA LEU A 7 -8.89 -39.52 3.94
C LEU A 7 -7.77 -38.53 4.27
N LYS A 8 -6.52 -39.00 4.34
CA LYS A 8 -5.36 -38.16 4.66
C LYS A 8 -4.91 -37.27 3.49
N ASP A 9 -4.73 -37.83 2.31
CA ASP A 9 -4.09 -37.16 1.17
C ASP A 9 -5.08 -36.35 0.32
N PHE A 10 -6.35 -36.77 0.24
CA PHE A 10 -7.38 -36.04 -0.52
C PHE A 10 -8.28 -35.18 0.36
N LEU A 11 -8.79 -35.70 1.48
CA LEU A 11 -9.65 -34.92 2.39
C LEU A 11 -8.86 -34.12 3.43
N ALA A 12 -7.56 -34.35 3.61
CA ALA A 12 -6.77 -33.78 4.70
C ALA A 12 -7.42 -34.03 6.08
N ILE A 13 -7.87 -35.27 6.32
CA ILE A 13 -8.49 -35.71 7.58
C ILE A 13 -7.93 -37.10 7.90
N SER A 14 -6.92 -37.18 8.76
CA SER A 14 -6.35 -38.45 9.22
C SER A 14 -6.74 -38.84 10.63
N SER A 15 -7.41 -37.95 11.39
CA SER A 15 -7.76 -38.21 12.79
C SER A 15 -9.13 -37.65 13.17
N TRP A 16 -9.73 -38.18 14.24
CA TRP A 16 -10.97 -37.63 14.79
C TRP A 16 -10.77 -36.19 15.31
N LYS A 17 -9.56 -35.84 15.77
CA LYS A 17 -9.20 -34.49 16.21
C LYS A 17 -9.25 -33.49 15.06
N SER A 18 -8.70 -33.84 13.88
CA SER A 18 -8.79 -32.98 12.69
C SER A 18 -10.23 -32.84 12.22
N LEU A 19 -10.96 -33.95 12.09
CA LEU A 19 -12.37 -33.91 11.70
C LEU A 19 -13.19 -32.99 12.62
N LEU A 20 -13.05 -33.16 13.94
CA LEU A 20 -13.78 -32.36 14.93
C LEU A 20 -13.40 -30.88 14.83
N ALA A 21 -12.11 -30.56 14.77
CA ALA A 21 -11.64 -29.17 14.67
C ALA A 21 -12.15 -28.49 13.38
N ILE A 22 -12.11 -29.20 12.25
CA ILE A 22 -12.63 -28.72 10.96
C ILE A 22 -14.14 -28.47 11.03
N LEU A 23 -14.91 -29.42 11.59
CA LEU A 23 -16.37 -29.27 11.75
C LEU A 23 -16.73 -28.09 12.65
N ILE A 24 -16.03 -27.92 13.78
CA ILE A 24 -16.24 -26.78 14.67
C ILE A 24 -15.91 -25.47 13.94
N PHE A 25 -14.78 -25.41 13.23
CA PHE A 25 -14.38 -24.22 12.47
C PHE A 25 -15.44 -23.80 11.45
N PHE A 26 -15.93 -24.73 10.61
CA PHE A 26 -16.99 -24.43 9.65
C PHE A 26 -18.33 -24.11 10.31
N SER A 27 -18.67 -24.77 11.43
CA SER A 27 -19.88 -24.47 12.20
C SER A 27 -19.86 -23.03 12.73
N LEU A 28 -18.70 -22.58 13.25
CA LEU A 28 -18.50 -21.20 13.69
C LEU A 28 -18.61 -20.21 12.52
N GLN A 29 -18.07 -20.53 11.35
CA GLN A 29 -18.21 -19.69 10.16
C GLN A 29 -19.66 -19.59 9.67
N ILE A 30 -20.39 -20.71 9.64
CA ILE A 30 -21.81 -20.73 9.27
C ILE A 30 -22.63 -19.93 10.29
N SER A 31 -22.37 -20.12 11.57
CA SER A 31 -23.01 -19.38 12.67
C SER A 31 -22.75 -17.88 12.55
N LEU A 32 -21.49 -17.49 12.29
CA LEU A 32 -21.10 -16.10 12.03
C LEU A 32 -21.86 -15.53 10.83
N TRP A 33 -21.94 -16.26 9.72
CA TRP A 33 -22.66 -15.81 8.53
C TRP A 33 -24.14 -15.52 8.81
N PHE A 34 -24.84 -16.42 9.50
CA PHE A 34 -26.25 -16.23 9.85
C PHE A 34 -26.46 -15.14 10.92
N PHE A 35 -25.58 -15.06 11.90
CA PHE A 35 -25.60 -14.01 12.92
C PHE A 35 -25.47 -12.63 12.29
N LEU A 36 -24.52 -12.46 11.36
CA LEU A 36 -24.25 -11.18 10.71
C LEU A 36 -25.39 -10.70 9.82
N LYS A 37 -26.19 -11.60 9.23
CA LYS A 37 -27.41 -11.22 8.50
C LYS A 37 -28.42 -10.43 9.37
N LYS A 38 -28.39 -10.60 10.69
CA LYS A 38 -29.29 -9.89 11.62
C LYS A 38 -28.88 -8.44 11.88
N PHE A 39 -27.63 -8.07 11.58
CA PHE A 39 -27.10 -6.73 11.84
C PHE A 39 -26.83 -5.99 10.54
N LYS A 40 -27.14 -4.69 10.47
CA LYS A 40 -26.78 -3.84 9.31
C LYS A 40 -25.39 -3.22 9.43
N ASN A 41 -24.78 -3.25 10.62
CA ASN A 41 -23.53 -2.55 10.89
C ASN A 41 -22.33 -3.33 10.34
N LYS A 42 -21.75 -2.84 9.23
CA LYS A 42 -20.57 -3.45 8.59
C LYS A 42 -19.35 -3.52 9.52
N PHE A 43 -19.22 -2.63 10.51
CA PHE A 43 -18.12 -2.70 11.48
C PHE A 43 -18.23 -3.97 12.36
N LEU A 44 -19.44 -4.31 12.82
CA LEU A 44 -19.68 -5.51 13.62
C LEU A 44 -19.33 -6.79 12.85
N HIS A 45 -19.53 -6.78 11.53
CA HIS A 45 -19.17 -7.91 10.66
C HIS A 45 -17.67 -8.19 10.69
N LEU A 46 -16.89 -7.12 10.63
CA LEU A 46 -15.45 -7.20 10.59
C LEU A 46 -14.86 -7.62 11.95
N PHE A 47 -15.37 -7.03 13.04
CA PHE A 47 -14.88 -7.31 14.39
C PHE A 47 -15.25 -8.73 14.88
N SER A 48 -16.45 -9.20 14.56
CA SER A 48 -16.91 -10.54 14.99
C SER A 48 -16.05 -11.66 14.40
N GLY A 49 -15.63 -11.55 13.13
CA GLY A 49 -14.73 -12.52 12.51
C GLY A 49 -13.36 -12.54 13.19
N LEU A 50 -12.82 -11.37 13.55
CA LEU A 50 -11.52 -11.25 14.24
C LEU A 50 -11.56 -11.92 15.61
N VAL A 51 -12.56 -11.57 16.43
CA VAL A 51 -12.71 -12.14 17.78
C VAL A 51 -12.88 -13.65 17.73
N LEU A 52 -13.75 -14.16 16.85
CA LEU A 52 -13.97 -15.60 16.74
C LEU A 52 -12.73 -16.35 16.24
N GLY A 53 -12.01 -15.80 15.26
CA GLY A 53 -10.77 -16.41 14.77
C GLY A 53 -9.69 -16.45 15.84
N LEU A 54 -9.55 -15.37 16.61
CA LEU A 54 -8.57 -15.29 17.70
C LEU A 54 -8.91 -16.25 18.84
N LEU A 55 -10.16 -16.30 19.27
CA LEU A 55 -10.61 -17.23 20.31
C LEU A 55 -10.44 -18.68 19.88
N PHE A 56 -10.85 -19.02 18.65
CA PHE A 56 -10.70 -20.37 18.12
C PHE A 56 -9.22 -20.76 18.02
N GLY A 57 -8.38 -19.91 17.43
CA GLY A 57 -6.94 -20.15 17.33
C GLY A 57 -6.26 -20.31 18.70
N LEU A 58 -6.64 -19.50 19.69
CA LEU A 58 -6.13 -19.59 21.06
C LEU A 58 -6.55 -20.90 21.74
N VAL A 59 -7.79 -21.36 21.53
CA VAL A 59 -8.24 -22.67 22.02
C VAL A 59 -7.41 -23.80 21.39
N ILE A 60 -7.11 -23.73 20.10
CA ILE A 60 -6.24 -24.70 19.43
C ILE A 60 -4.82 -24.68 20.03
N GLN A 61 -4.25 -23.50 20.28
CA GLN A 61 -2.93 -23.40 20.93
C GLN A 61 -2.93 -24.00 22.35
N ILE A 62 -3.97 -23.77 23.15
CA ILE A 62 -4.11 -24.35 24.49
C ILE A 62 -4.19 -25.89 24.41
N ILE A 63 -5.00 -26.43 23.50
CA ILE A 63 -5.14 -27.88 23.31
C ILE A 63 -3.82 -28.50 22.82
N ALA A 64 -3.08 -27.77 21.99
CA ALA A 64 -1.78 -28.19 21.48
C ALA A 64 -0.64 -28.05 22.50
N GLY A 65 -0.88 -27.42 23.65
CA GLY A 65 0.13 -27.22 24.70
C GLY A 65 1.18 -26.17 24.37
N PHE A 66 0.86 -25.17 23.52
CA PHE A 66 1.80 -24.12 23.08
C PHE A 66 3.12 -24.68 22.51
N PRO A 67 3.07 -25.41 21.38
CA PRO A 67 4.27 -26.03 20.82
C PRO A 67 5.32 -25.00 20.41
N GLU A 68 6.61 -25.34 20.57
CA GLU A 68 7.72 -24.44 20.26
C GLU A 68 7.83 -24.09 18.77
N SER A 69 7.39 -24.99 17.89
CA SER A 69 7.13 -24.67 16.48
C SER A 69 6.01 -25.55 15.90
N PHE A 70 5.16 -24.96 15.06
CA PHE A 70 4.18 -25.71 14.24
C PHE A 70 4.81 -26.25 12.94
N THR A 71 6.05 -25.86 12.65
CA THR A 71 6.72 -26.02 11.35
C THR A 71 8.11 -26.64 11.45
N GLU A 72 8.44 -27.36 12.52
CA GLU A 72 9.75 -28.00 12.67
C GLU A 72 10.04 -28.95 11.50
N LYS A 73 10.81 -28.43 10.55
CA LYS A 73 11.43 -29.15 9.44
C LYS A 73 12.93 -29.33 9.68
N ALA A 74 13.40 -29.14 10.92
CA ALA A 74 14.80 -29.20 11.27
C ALA A 74 15.06 -30.23 12.38
N SER A 75 15.79 -31.29 11.99
CA SER A 75 16.45 -32.32 12.80
C SER A 75 15.66 -33.56 13.26
N ASN A 76 16.42 -34.64 13.50
CA ASN A 76 16.00 -36.05 13.55
C ASN A 76 15.12 -36.45 14.75
N GLU A 77 14.67 -35.50 15.59
CA GLU A 77 13.64 -35.73 16.61
C GLU A 77 12.20 -35.49 16.06
N SER A 78 12.08 -35.10 14.79
CA SER A 78 10.83 -34.70 14.11
C SER A 78 9.78 -35.80 13.85
N GLU A 79 9.99 -37.06 14.22
CA GLU A 79 9.02 -38.13 13.92
C GLU A 79 7.82 -38.16 14.90
N VAL A 80 8.03 -37.79 16.17
CA VAL A 80 6.97 -37.85 17.19
C VAL A 80 6.00 -36.66 17.07
N TRP A 81 6.53 -35.45 16.88
CA TRP A 81 5.75 -34.23 16.65
C TRP A 81 4.88 -34.29 15.38
N LYS A 82 5.37 -34.95 14.31
CA LYS A 82 4.63 -35.19 13.06
C LYS A 82 3.45 -36.14 13.20
N LYS A 83 3.30 -36.89 14.30
CA LYS A 83 2.13 -37.76 14.52
C LYS A 83 1.07 -37.12 15.43
N GLU A 84 1.47 -36.43 16.51
CA GLU A 84 0.50 -35.91 17.49
C GLU A 84 -0.14 -34.57 17.11
N LEU A 85 0.57 -33.70 16.36
CA LEU A 85 0.07 -32.37 15.96
C LEU A 85 -0.33 -32.27 14.48
N TYR A 86 -0.20 -33.36 13.71
CA TYR A 86 -0.54 -33.38 12.28
C TYR A 86 -1.95 -32.91 11.96
N TRP A 87 -2.89 -33.17 12.87
CA TRP A 87 -4.27 -32.73 12.75
C TRP A 87 -4.42 -31.19 12.69
N ILE A 88 -3.45 -30.43 13.20
CA ILE A 88 -3.40 -28.96 13.10
C ILE A 88 -3.00 -28.52 11.69
N TYR A 89 -2.07 -29.22 11.04
CA TYR A 89 -1.72 -28.97 9.64
C TYR A 89 -2.90 -29.26 8.70
N GLU A 90 -3.64 -30.32 8.99
CA GLU A 90 -4.90 -30.65 8.32
C GLU A 90 -5.97 -29.58 8.55
N LEU A 91 -6.15 -29.13 9.79
CA LEU A 91 -7.01 -27.99 10.11
C LEU A 91 -6.59 -26.73 9.34
N ASP A 92 -5.29 -26.43 9.27
CA ASP A 92 -4.78 -25.27 8.54
C ASP A 92 -5.17 -25.31 7.05
N SER A 93 -5.01 -26.47 6.41
CA SER A 93 -5.38 -26.68 5.00
C SER A 93 -6.83 -26.30 4.70
N TRP A 94 -7.74 -26.55 5.65
CA TRP A 94 -9.15 -26.14 5.56
C TRP A 94 -9.38 -24.70 6.03
N ALA A 95 -8.74 -24.28 7.12
CA ALA A 95 -8.90 -22.96 7.71
C ALA A 95 -8.48 -21.85 6.74
N VAL A 96 -7.48 -22.08 5.88
CA VAL A 96 -7.02 -21.12 4.88
C VAL A 96 -7.94 -20.99 3.66
N LEU A 97 -8.99 -21.81 3.51
CA LEU A 97 -9.83 -21.82 2.31
C LEU A 97 -10.44 -20.44 2.01
N PHE A 98 -11.15 -19.86 2.98
CA PHE A 98 -11.76 -18.53 2.79
C PHE A 98 -10.72 -17.40 2.75
N LYS A 99 -9.56 -17.56 3.42
CA LYS A 99 -8.40 -16.66 3.26
C LYS A 99 -7.96 -16.62 1.81
N LYS A 100 -7.68 -17.78 1.20
CA LYS A 100 -7.21 -17.92 -0.18
C LYS A 100 -8.25 -17.44 -1.19
N ILE A 101 -9.52 -17.87 -1.05
CA ILE A 101 -10.61 -17.42 -1.92
C ILE A 101 -10.70 -15.90 -1.92
N PHE A 102 -10.67 -15.27 -0.74
CA PHE A 102 -10.77 -13.83 -0.63
C PHE A 102 -9.58 -13.10 -1.26
N ILE A 103 -8.35 -13.49 -0.92
CA ILE A 103 -7.13 -12.86 -1.45
C ILE A 103 -7.08 -13.01 -2.98
N LEU A 104 -7.27 -14.22 -3.51
CA LEU A 104 -7.26 -14.46 -4.96
C LEU A 104 -8.32 -13.64 -5.69
N SER A 105 -9.51 -13.52 -5.10
CA SER A 105 -10.62 -12.76 -5.69
C SER A 105 -10.33 -11.28 -5.80
N ILE A 106 -9.68 -10.66 -4.80
CA ILE A 106 -9.34 -9.24 -4.90
C ILE A 106 -8.10 -9.03 -5.78
N THR A 107 -7.09 -9.91 -5.70
CA THR A 107 -5.92 -9.85 -6.58
C THR A 107 -6.33 -9.94 -8.05
N LEU A 108 -7.35 -10.73 -8.39
CA LEU A 108 -7.95 -10.78 -9.74
C LEU A 108 -8.49 -9.42 -10.19
N LEU A 109 -9.14 -8.67 -9.29
CA LEU A 109 -9.74 -7.37 -9.59
C LEU A 109 -8.74 -6.22 -9.58
N MET A 110 -7.56 -6.42 -8.97
CA MET A 110 -6.54 -5.40 -8.83
C MET A 110 -6.12 -4.81 -10.18
N ILE A 111 -5.71 -5.66 -11.13
CA ILE A 111 -5.22 -5.22 -12.44
C ILE A 111 -6.26 -4.38 -13.21
N PRO A 112 -7.50 -4.87 -13.45
CA PRO A 112 -8.48 -4.06 -14.16
C PRO A 112 -8.84 -2.79 -13.41
N LEU A 113 -8.90 -2.81 -12.07
CA LEU A 113 -9.19 -1.63 -11.27
C LEU A 113 -8.09 -0.57 -11.38
N ILE A 114 -6.81 -0.96 -11.28
CA ILE A 114 -5.67 -0.06 -11.44
C ILE A 114 -5.66 0.55 -12.84
N PHE A 115 -5.80 -0.28 -13.87
CA PHE A 115 -5.83 0.19 -15.26
C PHE A 115 -6.95 1.22 -15.48
N LEU A 116 -8.18 0.87 -15.13
CA LEU A 116 -9.35 1.73 -15.34
C LEU A 116 -9.27 3.01 -14.50
N SER A 117 -8.76 2.94 -13.27
CA SER A 117 -8.64 4.12 -12.40
C SER A 117 -7.70 5.18 -12.98
N ILE A 118 -6.52 4.77 -13.42
CA ILE A 118 -5.49 5.66 -13.98
C ILE A 118 -5.92 6.18 -15.34
N TYR A 119 -6.44 5.29 -16.19
CA TYR A 119 -7.02 5.67 -17.48
C TYR A 119 -8.07 6.78 -17.30
N ARG A 120 -9.07 6.58 -16.42
CA ARG A 120 -10.15 7.56 -16.16
C ARG A 120 -9.63 8.86 -15.55
N ALA A 121 -8.61 8.79 -14.70
CA ALA A 121 -7.96 9.99 -14.15
C ALA A 121 -7.31 10.85 -15.24
N ILE A 122 -6.73 10.21 -16.27
CA ILE A 122 -6.08 10.89 -17.39
C ILE A 122 -7.08 11.42 -18.41
N THR A 123 -8.11 10.66 -18.77
CA THR A 123 -9.04 11.05 -19.82
C THR A 123 -9.99 12.17 -19.42
N LYS A 124 -10.19 12.44 -18.11
CA LYS A 124 -10.93 13.61 -17.63
C LYS A 124 -10.35 14.95 -18.15
N LYS A 125 -11.23 15.92 -18.42
CA LYS A 125 -10.95 17.21 -19.10
C LYS A 125 -9.84 18.08 -18.45
N SER A 126 -9.48 17.87 -17.19
CA SER A 126 -8.52 18.69 -16.43
C SER A 126 -7.07 18.13 -16.44
N SER A 127 -6.37 18.23 -17.58
CA SER A 127 -5.03 17.60 -17.76
C SER A 127 -3.90 18.19 -16.93
N LYS A 128 -3.88 19.52 -16.74
CA LYS A 128 -2.77 20.22 -16.06
C LYS A 128 -2.72 19.97 -14.56
N ARG A 129 -3.86 19.66 -13.93
CA ARG A 129 -3.90 19.34 -12.50
C ARG A 129 -3.31 17.96 -12.23
N LEU A 130 -3.51 17.01 -13.15
CA LEU A 130 -3.07 15.63 -12.98
C LEU A 130 -1.58 15.47 -12.76
N GLY A 131 -0.73 16.04 -13.62
CA GLY A 131 0.73 15.94 -13.44
C GLY A 131 1.24 16.50 -12.11
N ARG A 132 0.57 17.55 -11.57
CA ARG A 132 0.88 18.08 -10.23
C ARG A 132 0.40 17.17 -9.12
N ILE A 133 -0.80 16.60 -9.25
CA ILE A 133 -1.35 15.62 -8.29
C ILE A 133 -0.41 14.43 -8.21
N THR A 134 -0.03 13.85 -9.35
CA THR A 134 0.92 12.73 -9.42
C THR A 134 2.26 13.11 -8.81
N GLY A 135 2.85 14.23 -9.22
CA GLY A 135 4.15 14.68 -8.70
C GLY A 135 4.13 14.90 -7.19
N LYS A 136 3.15 15.64 -6.67
CA LYS A 136 2.99 15.84 -5.22
C LYS A 136 2.72 14.53 -4.49
N GLY A 137 1.88 13.66 -5.04
CA GLY A 137 1.59 12.34 -4.49
C GLY A 137 2.85 11.50 -4.31
N ILE A 138 3.64 11.36 -5.38
CA ILE A 138 4.93 10.64 -5.35
C ILE A 138 5.88 11.28 -4.34
N SER A 139 6.01 12.62 -4.34
CA SER A 139 6.90 13.31 -3.39
C SER A 139 6.50 13.05 -1.94
N PHE A 140 5.22 13.18 -1.58
CA PHE A 140 4.77 12.93 -0.20
C PHE A 140 4.89 11.45 0.19
N LEU A 141 4.61 10.53 -0.74
CA LEU A 141 4.82 9.10 -0.53
C LEU A 141 6.29 8.78 -0.22
N MET A 142 7.23 9.32 -1.01
CA MET A 142 8.67 9.13 -0.81
C MET A 142 9.19 9.79 0.47
N ILE A 143 8.72 10.99 0.79
CA ILE A 143 9.06 11.67 2.05
C ILE A 143 8.61 10.83 3.25
N ASN A 144 7.40 10.26 3.19
CA ASN A 144 6.90 9.39 4.26
C ASN A 144 7.75 8.14 4.43
N VAL A 145 8.21 7.51 3.35
CA VAL A 145 9.16 6.37 3.42
C VAL A 145 10.44 6.76 4.12
N ALA A 146 11.03 7.90 3.75
CA ALA A 146 12.26 8.38 4.36
C ALA A 146 12.09 8.65 5.86
N ILE A 147 10.99 9.28 6.26
CA ILE A 147 10.67 9.55 7.67
C ILE A 147 10.50 8.24 8.45
N ALA A 148 9.77 7.27 7.89
CA ALA A 148 9.55 5.99 8.55
C ALA A 148 10.82 5.16 8.69
N PHE A 149 11.71 5.20 7.69
CA PHE A 149 13.04 4.62 7.79
C PHE A 149 13.81 5.23 8.96
N CYS A 150 13.86 6.57 9.06
CA CYS A 150 14.57 7.24 10.14
C CYS A 150 13.99 6.90 11.52
N ILE A 151 12.65 6.86 11.65
CA ILE A 151 11.98 6.48 12.89
C ILE A 151 12.38 5.06 13.29
N ALA A 152 12.24 4.10 12.38
CA ALA A 152 12.48 2.70 12.66
C ALA A 152 13.96 2.39 12.92
N ALA A 153 14.87 2.97 12.12
CA ALA A 153 16.30 2.85 12.32
C ALA A 153 16.71 3.47 13.67
N GLY A 154 16.20 4.65 14.00
CA GLY A 154 16.49 5.33 15.26
C GLY A 154 16.02 4.53 16.48
N ILE A 155 14.80 4.01 16.46
CA ILE A 155 14.28 3.16 17.54
C ILE A 155 15.07 1.86 17.64
N GLY A 156 15.34 1.21 16.50
CA GLY A 156 16.07 -0.05 16.48
C GLY A 156 17.49 0.07 17.04
N ILE A 157 18.19 1.17 16.72
CA ILE A 157 19.51 1.48 17.25
C ILE A 157 19.44 1.78 18.75
N LEU A 158 18.49 2.63 19.16
CA LEU A 158 18.31 3.03 20.56
C LEU A 158 18.02 1.82 21.46
N LEU A 159 17.18 0.91 20.99
CA LEU A 159 16.81 -0.31 21.71
C LEU A 159 17.85 -1.43 21.54
N LYS A 160 18.84 -1.29 20.65
CA LYS A 160 19.83 -2.33 20.31
C LYS A 160 19.16 -3.65 19.92
N ILE A 161 18.27 -3.62 18.92
CA ILE A 161 17.40 -4.75 18.57
C ILE A 161 18.14 -5.99 18.05
N GLY A 162 19.38 -5.86 17.59
CA GLY A 162 20.24 -6.96 17.14
C GLY A 162 20.94 -7.72 18.27
N VAL A 163 20.72 -7.33 19.52
CA VAL A 163 21.23 -8.01 20.72
C VAL A 163 20.06 -8.43 21.61
N THR A 164 20.06 -9.71 22.02
CA THR A 164 19.08 -10.27 22.97
C THR A 164 19.29 -9.69 24.38
N SER A 165 18.32 -9.91 25.27
CA SER A 165 18.41 -9.45 26.67
C SER A 165 19.64 -10.00 27.40
N ASP A 166 20.11 -11.18 27.00
CA ASP A 166 21.27 -11.87 27.58
C ASP A 166 22.60 -11.47 26.91
N GLY A 167 22.60 -10.45 26.05
CA GLY A 167 23.79 -9.90 25.40
C GLY A 167 24.28 -10.69 24.18
N LYS A 168 23.57 -11.74 23.77
CA LYS A 168 23.89 -12.52 22.56
C LYS A 168 23.36 -11.84 21.31
N LYS A 169 23.97 -12.15 20.17
CA LYS A 169 23.59 -11.56 18.88
C LYS A 169 22.47 -12.35 18.23
N VAL A 170 21.40 -11.64 17.91
CA VAL A 170 20.20 -12.24 17.28
C VAL A 170 20.54 -12.84 15.91
N LEU A 171 21.51 -12.24 15.19
CA LEU A 171 21.97 -12.74 13.89
C LEU A 171 22.70 -14.10 13.99
N ASP A 172 23.35 -14.39 15.11
CA ASP A 172 24.13 -15.62 15.31
C ASP A 172 23.24 -16.78 15.80
N GLU A 173 22.25 -16.51 16.65
CA GLU A 173 21.34 -17.53 17.20
C GLU A 173 20.33 -18.07 16.16
N ILE A 174 19.82 -17.18 15.29
CA ILE A 174 18.74 -17.50 14.36
C ILE A 174 19.28 -17.71 12.92
N GLY A 175 20.48 -17.19 12.62
CA GLY A 175 21.10 -17.26 11.29
C GLY A 175 21.63 -18.63 10.88
N GLY A 176 21.83 -19.56 11.82
CA GLY A 176 22.33 -20.91 11.55
C GLY A 176 21.33 -21.88 10.90
N GLN A 177 20.04 -21.51 10.76
CA GLN A 177 18.97 -22.42 10.31
C GLN A 177 18.45 -22.18 8.88
N GLY A 178 19.04 -21.24 8.13
CA GLY A 178 18.63 -20.97 6.75
C GLY A 178 19.19 -21.99 5.74
N SER A 179 18.32 -22.58 4.92
CA SER A 179 18.66 -23.46 3.80
C SER A 179 19.78 -22.87 2.91
N ASN A 180 20.73 -23.74 2.53
CA ASN A 180 21.82 -23.50 1.56
C ASN A 180 21.32 -23.28 0.12
N ASN A 181 20.29 -22.47 -0.10
CA ASN A 181 19.93 -22.04 -1.44
C ASN A 181 20.66 -20.73 -1.74
N SER A 182 21.90 -20.92 -2.22
CA SER A 182 22.73 -19.92 -2.88
C SER A 182 22.12 -19.52 -4.23
N ASP A 183 20.93 -18.93 -4.22
CA ASP A 183 20.52 -18.10 -5.35
C ASP A 183 21.18 -16.75 -5.14
N SER A 184 22.35 -16.60 -5.77
CA SER A 184 23.01 -15.33 -6.03
C SER A 184 22.01 -14.41 -6.73
N THR A 185 21.32 -13.59 -5.95
CA THR A 185 20.64 -12.43 -6.51
C THR A 185 21.75 -11.44 -6.85
N ASP A 186 22.15 -11.43 -8.12
CA ASP A 186 23.02 -10.40 -8.68
C ASP A 186 22.48 -9.03 -8.25
N ILE A 187 23.36 -8.23 -7.65
CA ILE A 187 23.06 -6.85 -7.29
C ILE A 187 22.70 -6.13 -8.58
N LYS A 188 21.40 -5.91 -8.80
CA LYS A 188 20.92 -5.18 -9.97
C LYS A 188 21.26 -3.70 -9.78
N SER A 189 21.90 -3.11 -10.77
CA SER A 189 22.10 -1.66 -10.81
C SER A 189 20.76 -0.94 -10.85
N ILE A 190 20.69 0.28 -10.30
CA ILE A 190 19.49 1.13 -10.32
C ILE A 190 18.91 1.26 -11.76
N PRO A 191 19.73 1.49 -12.81
CA PRO A 191 19.22 1.53 -14.18
C PRO A 191 18.54 0.23 -14.61
N ASN A 192 19.11 -0.94 -14.29
CA ASN A 192 18.53 -2.23 -14.63
C ASN A 192 17.19 -2.46 -13.90
N MET A 193 17.10 -2.02 -12.63
CA MET A 193 15.85 -2.08 -11.88
C MET A 193 14.75 -1.21 -12.51
N ILE A 194 15.09 -0.01 -13.02
CA ILE A 194 14.14 0.85 -13.75
C ILE A 194 13.70 0.20 -15.06
N ILE A 195 14.64 -0.38 -15.82
CA ILE A 195 14.35 -1.06 -17.09
C ILE A 195 13.40 -2.25 -16.86
N ASP A 196 13.57 -2.99 -15.76
CA ASP A 196 12.71 -4.13 -15.42
C ASP A 196 11.27 -3.73 -15.11
N TYR A 197 11.00 -2.48 -14.73
CA TYR A 197 9.64 -1.97 -14.54
C TYR A 197 8.93 -1.53 -15.82
N LEU A 198 9.67 -1.36 -16.93
CA LEU A 198 9.07 -0.98 -18.20
C LEU A 198 8.36 -2.20 -18.83
N PRO A 199 7.07 -2.08 -19.20
CA PRO A 199 6.39 -3.15 -19.93
C PRO A 199 7.08 -3.36 -21.28
N LYS A 200 7.53 -4.59 -21.52
CA LYS A 200 8.11 -5.09 -22.78
C LYS A 200 7.03 -5.68 -23.68
N ASN A 201 5.89 -6.09 -23.13
CA ASN A 201 4.77 -6.71 -23.83
C ASN A 201 3.42 -6.24 -23.26
N PHE A 202 2.41 -6.14 -24.12
CA PHE A 202 1.07 -5.66 -23.71
C PHE A 202 0.28 -6.69 -22.88
N ILE A 203 0.49 -7.99 -23.10
CA ILE A 203 -0.33 -9.07 -22.53
C ILE A 203 0.45 -9.81 -21.44
N SER A 204 1.68 -10.27 -21.73
CA SER A 204 2.44 -11.07 -20.75
C SER A 204 2.79 -10.29 -19.49
N ASP A 205 2.96 -8.97 -19.62
CA ASP A 205 3.34 -8.10 -18.50
C ASP A 205 2.13 -7.57 -17.74
N LEU A 206 0.92 -8.04 -18.09
CA LEU A 206 -0.27 -7.98 -17.24
C LEU A 206 -0.39 -9.26 -16.38
N GLY A 207 0.65 -10.10 -16.34
CA GLY A 207 0.73 -11.29 -15.50
C GLY A 207 0.87 -10.97 -13.99
N LYS A 208 1.06 -12.02 -13.19
CA LYS A 208 1.11 -11.91 -11.71
C LYS A 208 2.07 -10.80 -11.26
N ASP A 209 1.57 -9.96 -10.35
CA ASP A 209 2.29 -8.92 -9.60
C ASP A 209 2.82 -7.71 -10.39
N ALA A 210 2.38 -7.52 -11.63
CA ALA A 210 2.87 -6.45 -12.52
C ALA A 210 2.12 -5.09 -12.39
N VAL A 211 1.99 -4.54 -11.19
CA VAL A 211 1.23 -3.29 -10.99
C VAL A 211 1.87 -2.07 -11.69
N ILE A 212 3.20 -1.91 -11.66
CA ILE A 212 3.88 -0.78 -12.33
C ILE A 212 3.76 -0.87 -13.85
N PRO A 213 4.01 -2.03 -14.49
CA PRO A 213 3.68 -2.22 -15.91
C PRO A 213 2.23 -1.83 -16.26
N VAL A 214 1.25 -2.26 -15.46
CA VAL A 214 -0.16 -1.90 -15.64
C VAL A 214 -0.39 -0.39 -15.51
N LEU A 215 0.24 0.27 -14.54
CA LEU A 215 0.21 1.72 -14.34
C LEU A 215 0.74 2.48 -15.57
N ILE A 216 1.91 2.08 -16.08
CA ILE A 216 2.53 2.69 -17.25
C ILE A 216 1.64 2.49 -18.49
N MET A 217 1.09 1.29 -18.66
CA MET A 217 0.21 0.98 -19.77
C MET A 217 -1.07 1.82 -19.74
N ALA A 218 -1.72 1.90 -18.57
CA ALA A 218 -2.90 2.74 -18.37
C ALA A 218 -2.59 4.22 -18.64
N LEU A 219 -1.39 4.68 -18.28
CA LEU A 219 -0.91 6.02 -18.57
C LEU A 219 -0.80 6.28 -20.07
N ILE A 220 -0.11 5.40 -20.80
CA ILE A 220 0.08 5.52 -22.25
C ILE A 220 -1.28 5.51 -22.97
N VAL A 221 -2.15 4.55 -22.64
CA VAL A 221 -3.48 4.43 -23.26
C VAL A 221 -4.34 5.67 -22.93
N GLY A 222 -4.36 6.09 -21.67
CA GLY A 222 -5.11 7.29 -21.24
C GLY A 222 -4.64 8.56 -21.95
N LEU A 223 -3.32 8.75 -22.10
CA LEU A 223 -2.74 9.88 -22.82
C LEU A 223 -3.06 9.84 -24.32
N ALA A 224 -3.00 8.66 -24.94
CA ALA A 224 -3.36 8.48 -26.35
C ALA A 224 -4.84 8.82 -26.61
N VAL A 225 -5.75 8.27 -25.81
CA VAL A 225 -7.19 8.57 -25.90
C VAL A 225 -7.46 10.06 -25.69
N LYS A 226 -6.79 10.67 -24.72
CA LYS A 226 -6.90 12.12 -24.48
C LYS A 226 -6.42 12.94 -25.66
N ALA A 227 -5.27 12.58 -26.24
CA ALA A 227 -4.72 13.28 -27.39
C ALA A 227 -5.66 13.21 -28.61
N ILE A 228 -6.33 12.07 -28.81
CA ILE A 228 -7.35 11.91 -29.87
C ILE A 228 -8.60 12.73 -29.53
N SER A 229 -9.09 12.68 -28.28
CA SER A 229 -10.27 13.41 -27.81
C SER A 229 -10.14 14.93 -28.02
N ILE A 230 -8.95 15.49 -27.76
CA ILE A 230 -8.66 16.92 -27.99
C ILE A 230 -8.85 17.31 -29.47
N LYS A 231 -8.56 16.40 -30.41
CA LYS A 231 -8.72 16.63 -31.85
C LYS A 231 -10.14 16.34 -32.33
N ASN A 232 -10.73 15.22 -31.87
CA ASN A 232 -12.07 14.78 -32.24
C ASN A 232 -12.62 13.79 -31.18
N GLU A 233 -13.46 14.29 -30.28
CA GLU A 233 -14.05 13.54 -29.18
C GLU A 233 -14.88 12.33 -29.65
N LYS A 234 -15.61 12.47 -30.76
CA LYS A 234 -16.48 11.41 -31.31
C LYS A 234 -15.73 10.14 -31.68
N LYS A 235 -14.43 10.23 -32.03
CA LYS A 235 -13.62 9.05 -32.41
C LYS A 235 -13.36 8.09 -31.24
N VAL A 236 -13.38 8.59 -30.01
CA VAL A 236 -13.06 7.79 -28.81
C VAL A 236 -14.24 7.65 -27.85
N GLU A 237 -15.38 8.29 -28.15
CA GLU A 237 -16.56 8.32 -27.28
C GLU A 237 -17.03 6.93 -26.87
N SER A 238 -17.16 5.99 -27.82
CA SER A 238 -17.58 4.61 -27.53
C SER A 238 -16.59 3.88 -26.62
N PHE A 239 -15.29 4.13 -26.80
CA PHE A 239 -14.24 3.52 -25.97
C PHE A 239 -14.28 4.07 -24.54
N VAL A 240 -14.46 5.39 -24.38
CA VAL A 240 -14.60 6.03 -23.06
C VAL A 240 -15.82 5.46 -22.32
N LYS A 241 -16.99 5.38 -22.99
CA LYS A 241 -18.21 4.80 -22.42
C LYS A 241 -18.01 3.34 -21.99
N LEU A 242 -17.32 2.53 -22.80
CA LEU A 242 -17.00 1.15 -22.46
C LEU A 242 -16.12 1.06 -21.21
N MET A 243 -15.09 1.91 -21.10
CA MET A 243 -14.19 1.93 -19.94
C MET A 243 -14.91 2.39 -18.66
N ASP A 244 -15.80 3.37 -18.77
CA ASP A 244 -16.63 3.83 -17.64
C ASP A 244 -17.61 2.73 -17.18
N ALA A 245 -18.28 2.04 -18.11
CA ALA A 245 -19.14 0.90 -17.78
C ALA A 245 -18.34 -0.25 -17.14
N SER A 246 -17.14 -0.53 -17.68
CA SER A 246 -16.22 -1.54 -17.13
C SER A 246 -15.85 -1.21 -15.69
N TRP A 247 -15.59 0.07 -15.39
CA TRP A 247 -15.29 0.52 -14.04
C TRP A 247 -16.45 0.23 -13.07
N GLU A 248 -17.69 0.55 -13.46
CA GLU A 248 -18.86 0.25 -12.63
C GLU A 248 -19.05 -1.26 -12.40
N ILE A 249 -18.81 -2.07 -13.43
CA ILE A 249 -18.85 -3.54 -13.33
C ILE A 249 -17.81 -4.04 -12.33
N VAL A 250 -16.55 -3.59 -12.43
CA VAL A 250 -15.49 -3.97 -11.48
C VAL A 250 -15.87 -3.57 -10.06
N LEU A 251 -16.36 -2.35 -9.85
CA LEU A 251 -16.85 -1.91 -8.53
C LEU A 251 -18.01 -2.77 -8.02
N LYS A 252 -18.91 -3.24 -8.89
CA LYS A 252 -20.00 -4.14 -8.51
C LYS A 252 -19.48 -5.51 -8.06
N ILE A 253 -18.47 -6.06 -8.75
CA ILE A 253 -17.84 -7.33 -8.38
C ILE A 253 -17.13 -7.19 -7.03
N VAL A 254 -16.35 -6.12 -6.84
CA VAL A 254 -15.73 -5.78 -5.54
C VAL A 254 -16.79 -5.80 -4.43
N ASN A 255 -17.91 -5.10 -4.63
CA ASN A 255 -18.99 -5.01 -3.66
C ASN A 255 -19.59 -6.37 -3.25
N SER A 256 -19.52 -7.37 -4.14
CA SER A 256 -19.95 -8.74 -3.84
C SER A 256 -18.98 -9.44 -2.89
N PHE A 257 -17.66 -9.31 -3.11
CA PHE A 257 -16.64 -9.90 -2.24
C PHE A 257 -16.59 -9.27 -0.85
N ILE A 258 -17.07 -8.02 -0.68
CA ILE A 258 -17.21 -7.40 0.64
C ILE A 258 -18.05 -8.26 1.59
N LYS A 259 -19.04 -9.00 1.06
CA LYS A 259 -19.97 -9.77 1.88
C LYS A 259 -19.30 -10.97 2.55
N ILE A 260 -18.30 -11.58 1.92
CA ILE A 260 -17.58 -12.76 2.45
C ILE A 260 -16.45 -12.41 3.42
N ILE A 261 -16.14 -11.12 3.58
CA ILE A 261 -15.04 -10.63 4.43
C ILE A 261 -15.01 -11.27 5.81
N PRO A 262 -16.11 -11.33 6.59
CA PRO A 262 -16.06 -11.83 7.96
C PRO A 262 -15.53 -13.25 8.08
N LEU A 263 -15.86 -14.10 7.10
CA LEU A 263 -15.39 -15.47 7.02
C LEU A 263 -13.90 -15.52 6.69
N ALA A 264 -13.46 -14.69 5.74
CA ALA A 264 -12.05 -14.55 5.40
C ALA A 264 -11.21 -14.03 6.58
N ILE A 265 -11.72 -13.05 7.32
CA ILE A 265 -11.07 -12.51 8.53
C ILE A 265 -10.88 -13.61 9.57
N MET A 266 -11.93 -14.36 9.88
CA MET A 266 -11.85 -15.47 10.84
C MET A 266 -10.83 -16.52 10.38
N SER A 267 -10.83 -16.87 9.09
CA SER A 267 -9.82 -17.75 8.48
C SER A 267 -8.40 -17.24 8.59
N ILE A 268 -8.16 -15.95 8.33
CA ILE A 268 -6.81 -15.36 8.39
C ILE A 268 -6.28 -15.36 9.81
N VAL A 269 -7.10 -14.93 10.77
CA VAL A 269 -6.71 -14.85 12.18
C VAL A 269 -6.52 -16.25 12.77
N THR A 270 -7.35 -17.21 12.38
CA THR A 270 -7.18 -18.62 12.78
C THR A 270 -5.86 -19.16 12.24
N ASN A 271 -5.62 -19.01 10.92
CA ASN A 271 -4.37 -19.43 10.28
C ASN A 271 -3.15 -18.82 10.98
N LEU A 272 -3.15 -17.51 11.26
CA LEU A 272 -2.09 -16.83 12.00
C LEU A 272 -1.81 -17.49 13.36
N MET A 273 -2.85 -17.79 14.13
CA MET A 273 -2.71 -18.38 15.47
C MET A 273 -2.23 -19.84 15.44
N ILE A 274 -2.52 -20.60 14.38
CA ILE A 274 -2.12 -22.02 14.30
C ILE A 274 -0.80 -22.23 13.55
N THR A 275 -0.28 -21.23 12.85
CA THR A 275 1.03 -21.30 12.18
C THR A 275 2.16 -20.68 13.00
N GLN A 276 1.85 -19.73 13.90
CA GLN A 276 2.85 -19.00 14.68
C GLN A 276 2.96 -19.53 16.11
N SER A 277 4.17 -19.93 16.53
CA SER A 277 4.43 -20.36 17.91
C SER A 277 4.74 -19.18 18.82
N LEU A 278 4.21 -19.22 20.05
CA LEU A 278 4.45 -18.18 21.04
C LEU A 278 5.93 -18.16 21.48
N THR A 279 6.60 -19.31 21.49
CA THR A 279 8.03 -19.43 21.79
C THR A 279 8.91 -18.72 20.76
N ALA A 280 8.66 -18.93 19.46
CA ALA A 280 9.40 -18.22 18.41
C ALA A 280 9.22 -16.70 18.50
N LEU A 281 8.04 -16.24 18.94
CA LEU A 281 7.75 -14.83 19.16
C LEU A 281 8.61 -14.19 20.26
N THR A 282 9.01 -14.95 21.28
CA THR A 282 9.86 -14.42 22.37
C THR A 282 11.28 -14.12 21.89
N ALA A 283 11.85 -14.98 21.04
CA ALA A 283 13.20 -14.83 20.49
C ALA A 283 13.35 -13.57 19.62
N VAL A 284 12.29 -13.18 18.90
CA VAL A 284 12.26 -11.97 18.06
C VAL A 284 11.44 -10.82 18.66
N GLY A 285 10.95 -10.98 19.89
CA GLY A 285 9.96 -10.08 20.49
C GLY A 285 10.46 -8.64 20.63
N LYS A 286 11.77 -8.45 20.84
CA LYS A 286 12.40 -7.12 20.89
C LYS A 286 12.37 -6.42 19.53
N VAL A 287 12.65 -7.15 18.44
CA VAL A 287 12.57 -6.66 17.06
C VAL A 287 11.11 -6.34 16.71
N LEU A 288 10.19 -7.24 17.03
CA LEU A 288 8.75 -7.05 16.81
C LEU A 288 8.22 -5.81 17.55
N GLY A 289 8.55 -5.67 18.83
CA GLY A 289 8.13 -4.54 19.66
C GLY A 289 8.66 -3.21 19.12
N ALA A 290 9.94 -3.16 18.74
CA ALA A 290 10.52 -2.00 18.09
C ALA A 290 9.83 -1.66 16.76
N GLY A 291 9.48 -2.67 15.97
CA GLY A 291 8.75 -2.48 14.71
C GLY A 291 7.35 -1.91 14.93
N TYR A 292 6.56 -2.50 15.82
CA TYR A 292 5.22 -2.00 16.14
C TYR A 292 5.24 -0.60 16.76
N LEU A 293 6.24 -0.31 17.60
CA LEU A 293 6.45 1.04 18.14
C LEU A 293 6.77 2.03 17.00
N SER A 294 7.61 1.65 16.05
CA SER A 294 7.94 2.47 14.88
C SER A 294 6.71 2.76 14.03
N LEU A 295 5.90 1.74 13.75
CA LEU A 295 4.64 1.87 13.02
C LEU A 295 3.64 2.77 13.75
N PHE A 296 3.52 2.62 15.07
CA PHE A 296 2.66 3.45 15.91
C PHE A 296 3.07 4.93 15.86
N ILE A 297 4.37 5.22 15.97
CA ILE A 297 4.89 6.58 15.83
C ILE A 297 4.62 7.12 14.42
N CYS A 298 4.74 6.30 13.37
CA CYS A 298 4.36 6.70 12.02
C CYS A 298 2.89 7.10 11.91
N VAL A 299 1.98 6.35 12.56
CA VAL A 299 0.54 6.69 12.61
C VAL A 299 0.30 8.02 13.33
N ILE A 300 1.01 8.27 14.44
CA ILE A 300 0.95 9.56 15.14
C ILE A 300 1.43 10.69 14.22
N TYR A 301 2.60 10.52 13.58
CA TYR A 301 3.14 11.48 12.62
C TYR A 301 2.12 11.80 11.51
N LEU A 302 1.55 10.77 10.88
CA LEU A 302 0.54 10.90 9.82
C LEU A 302 -0.73 11.60 10.31
N THR A 303 -1.11 11.39 11.57
CA THR A 303 -2.26 12.07 12.18
C THR A 303 -1.95 13.54 12.49
N CYS A 304 -0.74 13.84 12.98
CA CYS A 304 -0.29 15.19 13.26
C CYS A 304 -0.19 16.03 11.98
N ILE A 305 0.32 15.47 10.89
CA ILE A 305 0.43 16.22 9.63
C ILE A 305 -0.93 16.63 9.07
N LEU A 306 -1.99 15.81 9.26
CA LEU A 306 -3.36 16.20 8.93
C LEU A 306 -3.78 17.47 9.69
N ALA A 307 -3.50 17.52 11.00
CA ALA A 307 -3.81 18.69 11.83
C ALA A 307 -3.07 19.95 11.35
N ILE A 308 -1.77 19.80 11.03
CA ILE A 308 -0.91 20.90 10.54
C ILE A 308 -1.44 21.46 9.22
N VAL A 309 -1.92 20.61 8.31
CA VAL A 309 -2.50 21.05 7.03
C VAL A 309 -3.97 21.48 7.14
N LYS A 310 -4.51 21.69 8.35
CA LYS A 310 -5.88 22.16 8.63
C LYS A 310 -7.00 21.16 8.27
N ILE A 311 -6.68 19.88 8.20
CA ILE A 311 -7.67 18.79 8.13
C ILE A 311 -8.00 18.35 9.55
N ASN A 312 -9.28 18.14 9.85
CA ASN A 312 -9.70 17.65 11.18
C ASN A 312 -9.36 16.15 11.32
N PRO A 313 -8.41 15.75 12.19
CA PRO A 313 -7.97 14.36 12.25
C PRO A 313 -9.03 13.42 12.82
N SER A 314 -9.82 13.86 13.80
CA SER A 314 -10.88 13.05 14.40
C SER A 314 -11.94 12.64 13.37
N LYS A 315 -12.40 13.62 12.58
CA LYS A 315 -13.37 13.37 11.50
C LYS A 315 -12.77 12.60 10.33
N TRP A 316 -11.46 12.74 10.10
CA TRP A 316 -10.75 11.93 9.13
C TRP A 316 -10.71 10.46 9.58
N TRP A 317 -10.30 10.18 10.82
CA TRP A 317 -10.23 8.82 11.37
C TRP A 317 -11.57 8.10 11.41
N LYS A 318 -12.69 8.81 11.64
CA LYS A 318 -14.06 8.28 11.53
C LYS A 318 -14.30 7.51 10.23
N ASN A 319 -13.68 7.95 9.13
CA ASN A 319 -13.80 7.30 7.82
C ASN A 319 -12.53 6.51 7.41
N GLY A 320 -11.36 6.92 7.90
CA GLY A 320 -10.04 6.34 7.57
C GLY A 320 -9.74 5.01 8.25
N TRP A 321 -10.30 4.77 9.43
CA TRP A 321 -10.07 3.55 10.19
C TRP A 321 -10.52 2.29 9.44
N ARG A 322 -11.64 2.35 8.71
CA ARG A 322 -12.26 1.16 8.13
C ARG A 322 -11.40 0.50 7.03
N PRO A 323 -10.86 1.24 6.04
CA PRO A 323 -9.88 0.67 5.11
C PRO A 323 -8.62 0.17 5.80
N ALA A 324 -8.10 0.91 6.79
CA ALA A 324 -6.91 0.50 7.54
C ALA A 324 -7.12 -0.84 8.27
N TYR A 325 -8.27 -1.01 8.92
CA TYR A 325 -8.65 -2.27 9.55
C TYR A 325 -8.79 -3.41 8.55
N GLN A 326 -9.38 -3.16 7.38
CA GLN A 326 -9.42 -4.19 6.34
C GLN A 326 -8.01 -4.63 5.96
N GLY A 327 -7.07 -3.68 5.87
CA GLY A 327 -5.67 -3.93 5.61
C GLY A 327 -4.97 -4.73 6.69
N LEU A 328 -5.21 -4.41 7.97
CA LEU A 328 -4.72 -5.19 9.12
C LEU A 328 -5.03 -6.67 8.91
N VAL A 329 -6.26 -6.95 8.51
CA VAL A 329 -6.70 -8.33 8.41
C VAL A 329 -6.27 -8.98 7.10
N THR A 330 -6.30 -8.28 5.97
CA THR A 330 -6.01 -8.89 4.67
C THR A 330 -4.53 -8.95 4.34
N GLN A 331 -3.68 -8.23 5.09
CA GLN A 331 -2.24 -8.12 4.83
C GLN A 331 -1.92 -7.73 3.37
N SER A 332 -2.82 -6.98 2.74
CA SER A 332 -2.63 -6.54 1.36
C SER A 332 -3.24 -5.17 1.14
N SER A 333 -2.37 -4.21 0.82
CA SER A 333 -2.77 -2.85 0.43
C SER A 333 -3.58 -2.88 -0.87
N SER A 334 -3.14 -3.71 -1.82
CA SER A 334 -3.86 -3.93 -3.09
C SER A 334 -5.25 -4.52 -2.89
N ALA A 335 -5.42 -5.44 -1.94
CA ALA A 335 -6.73 -6.00 -1.63
C ALA A 335 -7.72 -5.00 -1.02
N THR A 336 -7.21 -3.90 -0.45
CA THR A 336 -8.05 -2.84 0.11
C THR A 336 -8.33 -1.69 -0.85
N LEU A 337 -7.66 -1.66 -2.00
CA LEU A 337 -7.68 -0.54 -2.95
C LEU A 337 -9.11 0.01 -3.22
N PRO A 338 -10.12 -0.81 -3.55
CA PRO A 338 -11.46 -0.30 -3.80
C PRO A 338 -12.14 0.32 -2.56
N PHE A 339 -11.85 -0.19 -1.36
CA PHE A 339 -12.40 0.34 -0.11
C PHE A 339 -11.78 1.67 0.26
N THR A 340 -10.47 1.76 0.09
CA THR A 340 -9.69 2.97 0.29
C THR A 340 -10.18 4.08 -0.63
N MET A 341 -10.41 3.75 -1.90
CA MET A 341 -10.96 4.70 -2.89
C MET A 341 -12.38 5.16 -2.53
N ASN A 342 -13.30 4.24 -2.23
CA ASN A 342 -14.67 4.58 -1.85
C ASN A 342 -14.72 5.42 -0.56
N ALA A 343 -13.87 5.13 0.43
CA ALA A 343 -13.80 5.93 1.65
C ALA A 343 -13.36 7.37 1.37
N LEU A 344 -12.35 7.56 0.51
CA LEU A 344 -11.86 8.89 0.15
C LEU A 344 -12.87 9.68 -0.69
N VAL A 345 -13.47 9.05 -1.71
CA VAL A 345 -14.41 9.72 -2.62
C VAL A 345 -15.76 9.96 -1.95
N ASP A 346 -16.41 8.92 -1.43
CA ASP A 346 -17.79 9.05 -0.97
C ASP A 346 -17.92 9.68 0.41
N LYS A 347 -16.98 9.39 1.31
CA LYS A 347 -17.05 9.80 2.73
C LYS A 347 -16.20 11.01 3.05
N MET A 348 -15.00 11.08 2.50
CA MET A 348 -14.09 12.22 2.69
C MET A 348 -14.20 13.27 1.59
N LYS A 349 -14.97 12.99 0.51
CA LYS A 349 -15.23 13.91 -0.60
C LYS A 349 -13.97 14.39 -1.32
N VAL A 350 -12.91 13.59 -1.29
CA VAL A 350 -11.70 13.85 -2.09
C VAL A 350 -12.03 13.55 -3.54
N ASP A 351 -11.71 14.47 -4.44
CA ASP A 351 -12.01 14.34 -5.87
C ASP A 351 -11.46 13.03 -6.45
N GLU A 352 -12.29 12.37 -7.26
CA GLU A 352 -12.02 11.07 -7.84
C GLU A 352 -10.72 11.07 -8.68
N SER A 353 -10.39 12.15 -9.40
CA SER A 353 -9.12 12.21 -10.14
C SER A 353 -7.91 12.20 -9.20
N CYS A 354 -8.01 12.80 -8.01
CA CYS A 354 -6.94 12.76 -7.02
C CYS A 354 -6.77 11.36 -6.43
N VAL A 355 -7.89 10.74 -6.03
CA VAL A 355 -7.93 9.40 -5.44
C VAL A 355 -7.45 8.34 -6.43
N ASN A 356 -8.00 8.35 -7.65
CA ASN A 356 -7.68 7.37 -8.70
C ASN A 356 -6.25 7.49 -9.23
N THR A 357 -5.57 8.60 -8.96
CA THR A 357 -4.16 8.76 -9.31
C THR A 357 -3.25 8.27 -8.19
N ILE A 358 -3.50 8.68 -6.95
CA ILE A 358 -2.57 8.49 -5.84
C ILE A 358 -2.71 7.09 -5.23
N ILE A 359 -3.94 6.61 -5.00
CA ILE A 359 -4.12 5.36 -4.25
C ILE A 359 -3.60 4.14 -5.00
N PRO A 360 -3.87 3.95 -6.31
CA PRO A 360 -3.27 2.83 -7.04
C PRO A 360 -1.74 2.89 -7.01
N LEU A 361 -1.18 4.08 -7.24
CA LEU A 361 0.27 4.30 -7.21
C LEU A 361 0.87 3.98 -5.84
N SER A 362 0.18 4.31 -4.75
CA SER A 362 0.62 4.02 -3.39
C SER A 362 0.63 2.53 -3.02
N THR A 363 -0.04 1.67 -3.80
CA THR A 363 -0.02 0.21 -3.56
C THR A 363 1.29 -0.43 -3.99
N THR A 364 2.14 0.26 -4.76
CA THR A 364 3.47 -0.24 -5.17
C THR A 364 4.60 0.75 -5.02
N MET A 365 4.29 2.01 -4.72
CA MET A 365 5.27 3.05 -4.50
C MET A 365 5.02 3.71 -3.16
N GLY A 366 6.09 3.93 -2.38
CA GLY A 366 5.98 4.72 -1.16
C GLY A 366 5.37 3.98 0.02
N MET A 367 5.68 2.70 0.15
CA MET A 367 5.20 1.87 1.26
C MET A 367 5.97 2.20 2.54
N ILE A 368 5.34 3.05 3.36
CA ILE A 368 5.91 3.55 4.61
C ILE A 368 6.27 2.42 5.58
N GLY A 369 5.43 1.40 5.71
CA GLY A 369 5.63 0.25 6.59
C GLY A 369 6.48 -0.83 5.92
N GLY A 370 6.04 -1.27 4.74
CA GLY A 370 6.64 -2.40 4.01
C GLY A 370 7.94 -2.11 3.28
N ALA A 371 8.39 -0.85 3.25
CA ALA A 371 9.74 -0.53 2.78
C ALA A 371 10.44 0.40 3.79
N GLY A 372 9.83 1.54 4.13
CA GLY A 372 10.44 2.53 5.03
C GLY A 372 10.80 1.96 6.42
N ALA A 373 9.78 1.63 7.21
CA ALA A 373 9.96 1.12 8.57
C ALA A 373 10.69 -0.22 8.60
N GLU A 374 10.32 -1.15 7.71
CA GLU A 374 10.99 -2.44 7.59
C GLU A 374 12.48 -2.31 7.21
N GLY A 375 12.81 -1.49 6.22
CA GLY A 375 14.20 -1.22 5.85
C GLY A 375 14.98 -0.56 6.99
N GLY A 376 14.36 0.36 7.73
CA GLY A 376 14.97 0.96 8.92
C GLY A 376 15.25 -0.06 10.03
N LEU A 377 14.33 -0.98 10.28
CA LEU A 377 14.53 -2.10 11.22
C LEU A 377 15.66 -3.02 10.77
N ILE A 378 15.72 -3.40 9.50
CA ILE A 378 16.78 -4.26 8.96
C ILE A 378 18.14 -3.58 9.15
N VAL A 379 18.26 -2.31 8.79
CA VAL A 379 19.51 -1.56 8.94
C VAL A 379 19.92 -1.45 10.41
N ALA A 380 18.97 -1.17 11.31
CA ALA A 380 19.26 -1.15 12.75
C ALA A 380 19.63 -2.52 13.31
N LEU A 381 18.99 -3.60 12.85
CA LEU A 381 19.29 -4.97 13.22
C LEU A 381 20.72 -5.34 12.83
N LEU A 382 21.12 -5.04 11.59
CA LEU A 382 22.49 -5.25 11.10
C LEU A 382 23.51 -4.44 11.90
N TRP A 383 23.23 -3.16 12.10
CA TRP A 383 24.12 -2.27 12.83
C TRP A 383 24.34 -2.74 14.26
N THR A 384 23.29 -3.18 14.95
CA THR A 384 23.36 -3.53 16.37
C THR A 384 23.70 -5.00 16.63
N GLY A 385 23.50 -5.88 15.65
CA GLY A 385 23.67 -7.33 15.80
C GLY A 385 24.88 -7.92 15.10
N SER A 386 25.64 -7.15 14.31
CA SER A 386 26.80 -7.64 13.56
C SER A 386 28.11 -7.02 14.07
N ASP A 387 29.24 -7.72 13.94
CA ASP A 387 30.61 -7.16 14.08
C ASP A 387 31.29 -6.96 12.71
N SER A 388 30.55 -7.08 11.61
CA SER A 388 31.19 -7.00 10.28
C SER A 388 31.81 -5.63 10.05
N ASN A 389 33.10 -5.63 9.73
CA ASN A 389 33.84 -4.44 9.29
C ASN A 389 33.16 -3.73 8.11
N ILE A 390 32.48 -4.47 7.21
CA ILE A 390 31.73 -3.88 6.09
C ILE A 390 30.60 -2.95 6.59
N ILE A 391 30.00 -3.28 7.73
CA ILE A 391 28.92 -2.48 8.33
C ILE A 391 29.50 -1.30 9.11
N HIS A 392 30.54 -1.54 9.92
CA HIS A 392 31.02 -0.59 10.92
C HIS A 392 32.12 0.37 10.45
N ASP A 393 33.01 -0.04 9.54
CA ASP A 393 34.21 0.76 9.17
C ASP A 393 33.84 2.10 8.51
N GLN A 394 32.73 2.12 7.76
CA GLN A 394 32.23 3.32 7.10
C GLN A 394 31.54 4.31 8.05
N GLY A 395 31.31 3.92 9.30
CA GLY A 395 30.60 4.70 10.31
C GLY A 395 29.07 4.70 10.15
N ILE A 396 28.38 4.92 11.27
CA ILE A 396 26.92 4.81 11.36
C ILE A 396 26.16 5.71 10.39
N TRP A 397 26.64 6.94 10.19
CA TRP A 397 25.96 7.94 9.37
C TRP A 397 25.96 7.55 7.89
N LEU A 398 27.09 7.06 7.38
CA LEU A 398 27.19 6.64 5.99
C LEU A 398 26.37 5.37 5.75
N PHE A 399 26.42 4.41 6.69
CA PHE A 399 25.60 3.20 6.60
C PHE A 399 24.09 3.51 6.62
N LEU A 400 23.65 4.40 7.52
CA LEU A 400 22.24 4.84 7.57
C LEU A 400 21.82 5.59 6.30
N LEU A 401 22.69 6.46 5.77
CA LEU A 401 22.41 7.20 4.54
C LEU A 401 22.26 6.25 3.34
N LEU A 402 23.16 5.26 3.22
CA LEU A 402 23.09 4.25 2.17
C LEU A 402 21.82 3.41 2.32
N GLY A 403 21.50 2.97 3.54
CA GLY A 403 20.27 2.25 3.85
C GLY A 403 19.01 3.03 3.49
N LEU A 404 18.98 4.33 3.79
CA LEU A 404 17.87 5.23 3.45
C LEU A 404 17.68 5.32 1.93
N ILE A 405 18.75 5.62 1.19
CA ILE A 405 18.69 5.79 -0.27
C ILE A 405 18.22 4.50 -0.94
N MET A 406 18.80 3.35 -0.54
CA MET A 406 18.42 2.05 -1.10
C MET A 406 16.98 1.69 -0.74
N THR A 407 16.55 1.92 0.50
CA THR A 407 15.16 1.71 0.92
C THR A 407 14.17 2.54 0.09
N MET A 408 14.50 3.81 -0.19
CA MET A 408 13.66 4.65 -1.03
C MET A 408 13.55 4.13 -2.46
N ILE A 409 14.65 3.64 -3.04
CA ILE A 409 14.66 3.06 -4.39
C ILE A 409 13.85 1.76 -4.41
N ILE A 410 14.08 0.87 -3.43
CA ILE A 410 13.36 -0.41 -3.30
C ILE A 410 11.87 -0.14 -3.17
N SER A 411 11.46 0.85 -2.36
CA SER A 411 10.06 1.22 -2.15
C SER A 411 9.31 1.61 -3.43
N LEU A 412 9.97 1.85 -4.56
CA LEU A 412 9.34 2.16 -5.84
C LEU A 412 8.72 0.94 -6.52
N GLY A 413 9.03 -0.30 -6.11
CA GLY A 413 8.40 -1.47 -6.71
C GLY A 413 8.30 -2.70 -5.82
N VAL A 414 8.17 -2.48 -4.51
CA VAL A 414 7.63 -3.50 -3.64
C VAL A 414 6.11 -3.57 -3.90
N PRO A 415 5.53 -4.74 -4.22
CA PRO A 415 4.10 -4.84 -4.45
C PRO A 415 3.30 -4.81 -3.15
N GLY A 416 2.05 -4.32 -3.18
CA GLY A 416 1.14 -4.25 -2.03
C GLY A 416 0.45 -5.58 -1.71
N THR A 417 1.15 -6.70 -1.91
CA THR A 417 0.68 -8.07 -1.68
C THR A 417 1.36 -8.67 -0.44
N PRO A 418 0.75 -9.70 0.20
CA PRO A 418 1.35 -10.36 1.35
C PRO A 418 2.68 -11.04 0.98
N GLY A 419 3.60 -11.16 1.94
CA GLY A 419 4.85 -11.92 1.76
C GLY A 419 5.97 -11.18 1.03
N THR A 420 5.92 -9.86 0.97
CA THR A 420 6.87 -9.03 0.20
C THR A 420 8.14 -8.66 0.95
N SER A 421 8.25 -9.01 2.25
CA SER A 421 9.46 -8.75 3.04
C SER A 421 10.70 -9.40 2.42
N THR A 422 10.53 -10.58 1.81
CA THR A 422 11.62 -11.29 1.13
C THR A 422 12.31 -10.48 0.05
N LEU A 423 11.53 -9.77 -0.75
CA LEU A 423 12.05 -8.92 -1.82
C LEU A 423 12.79 -7.71 -1.24
N VAL A 424 12.24 -7.13 -0.18
CA VAL A 424 12.82 -5.98 0.53
C VAL A 424 14.17 -6.36 1.15
N ILE A 425 14.22 -7.43 1.94
CA ILE A 425 15.43 -7.93 2.59
C ILE A 425 16.51 -8.23 1.57
N THR A 426 16.19 -9.03 0.55
CA THR A 426 17.18 -9.46 -0.44
C THR A 426 17.74 -8.28 -1.22
N SER A 427 16.86 -7.36 -1.64
CA SER A 427 17.27 -6.18 -2.40
C SER A 427 18.10 -5.23 -1.54
N LEU A 428 17.66 -4.97 -0.30
CA LEU A 428 18.35 -4.05 0.61
C LEU A 428 19.74 -4.59 1.00
N LEU A 429 19.85 -5.85 1.40
CA LEU A 429 21.12 -6.46 1.78
C LEU A 429 22.09 -6.56 0.60
N GLY A 430 21.59 -6.89 -0.59
CA GLY A 430 22.38 -6.87 -1.82
C GLY A 430 22.91 -5.46 -2.11
N SER A 431 22.05 -4.45 -2.06
CA SER A 431 22.44 -3.05 -2.30
C SER A 431 23.37 -2.48 -1.23
N LEU A 432 23.34 -3.00 0.00
CA LEU A 432 24.24 -2.63 1.08
C LEU A 432 25.58 -3.39 1.04
N GLY A 433 25.77 -4.32 0.10
CA GLY A 433 27.01 -5.10 -0.02
C GLY A 433 27.20 -6.15 1.09
N VAL A 434 26.11 -6.54 1.77
CA VAL A 434 26.12 -7.50 2.89
C VAL A 434 25.20 -8.71 2.65
N PRO A 435 25.23 -9.35 1.46
CA PRO A 435 24.34 -10.47 1.13
C PRO A 435 24.57 -11.71 2.00
N SER A 436 25.72 -11.82 2.68
CA SER A 436 26.01 -12.90 3.63
C SER A 436 25.03 -12.93 4.80
N PHE A 437 24.45 -11.78 5.18
CA PHE A 437 23.46 -11.69 6.26
C PHE A 437 22.03 -12.02 5.80
N LYS A 438 21.83 -12.35 4.51
CA LYS A 438 20.53 -12.67 3.91
C LYS A 438 19.79 -13.72 4.73
N ASN A 439 20.40 -14.88 4.97
CA ASN A 439 19.75 -15.98 5.66
C ASN A 439 19.38 -15.64 7.11
N ALA A 440 20.26 -14.93 7.84
CA ALA A 440 19.99 -14.51 9.21
C ALA A 440 18.84 -13.49 9.29
N ALA A 441 18.87 -12.45 8.46
CA ALA A 441 17.80 -11.47 8.38
C ALA A 441 16.47 -12.12 7.96
N PHE A 442 16.54 -13.09 7.02
CA PHE A 442 15.39 -13.86 6.60
C PHE A 442 14.76 -14.69 7.69
N SER A 443 15.55 -15.47 8.42
CA SER A 443 15.03 -16.33 9.49
C SER A 443 14.35 -15.50 10.58
N ILE A 444 14.89 -14.32 10.91
CA ILE A 444 14.28 -13.40 11.87
C ILE A 444 12.98 -12.82 11.31
N MET A 445 13.02 -12.28 10.09
CA MET A 445 11.86 -11.60 9.51
C MET A 445 10.75 -12.56 9.08
N LEU A 446 11.06 -13.81 8.73
CA LEU A 446 10.07 -14.82 8.38
C LEU A 446 9.20 -15.23 9.58
N VAL A 447 9.79 -15.30 10.77
CA VAL A 447 9.04 -15.47 12.03
C VAL A 447 8.15 -14.25 12.31
N LEU A 448 8.63 -13.06 11.92
CA LEU A 448 7.88 -11.82 12.10
C LEU A 448 6.83 -11.58 11.02
N GLU A 449 6.97 -12.16 9.82
CA GLU A 449 6.28 -11.72 8.60
C GLU A 449 4.77 -11.70 8.81
N ASP A 450 4.17 -12.78 9.28
CA ASP A 450 2.71 -12.84 9.42
C ASP A 450 2.17 -11.86 10.47
N ILE A 451 2.92 -11.58 11.55
CA ILE A 451 2.45 -10.70 12.63
C ILE A 451 2.77 -9.24 12.30
N TYR A 452 3.96 -8.94 11.80
CA TYR A 452 4.38 -7.59 11.48
C TYR A 452 3.70 -7.06 10.20
N ASP A 453 3.37 -7.93 9.23
CA ASP A 453 2.69 -7.54 8.00
C ASP A 453 1.31 -6.91 8.26
N ILE A 454 0.61 -7.39 9.29
CA ILE A 454 -0.67 -6.82 9.75
C ILE A 454 -0.51 -5.31 9.97
N GLY A 455 0.43 -4.93 10.85
CA GLY A 455 0.70 -3.54 11.17
C GLY A 455 1.19 -2.75 9.96
N ARG A 456 2.21 -3.26 9.26
CA ARG A 456 2.87 -2.52 8.17
C ARG A 456 1.89 -2.22 7.02
N THR A 457 1.01 -3.18 6.69
CA THR A 457 -0.03 -3.01 5.67
C THR A 457 -1.03 -1.94 6.06
N ALA A 458 -1.50 -1.94 7.31
CA ALA A 458 -2.44 -0.93 7.76
C ALA A 458 -1.86 0.50 7.71
N VAL A 459 -0.60 0.67 8.13
CA VAL A 459 0.07 1.97 8.07
C VAL A 459 0.31 2.40 6.61
N ASN A 460 0.61 1.48 5.68
CA ASN A 460 0.68 1.78 4.25
C ASN A 460 -0.64 2.38 3.73
N ILE A 461 -1.78 1.77 4.07
CA ILE A 461 -3.10 2.26 3.66
C ILE A 461 -3.40 3.63 4.29
N ILE A 462 -3.11 3.80 5.59
CA ILE A 462 -3.29 5.10 6.27
C ILE A 462 -2.45 6.17 5.58
N ALA A 463 -1.17 5.91 5.30
CA ALA A 463 -0.30 6.85 4.62
C ALA A 463 -0.82 7.21 3.22
N ALA A 464 -1.25 6.23 2.44
CA ALA A 464 -1.87 6.46 1.13
C ALA A 464 -3.08 7.40 1.20
N MET A 465 -3.98 7.14 2.16
CA MET A 465 -5.16 7.98 2.38
C MET A 465 -4.79 9.39 2.84
N VAL A 466 -3.82 9.52 3.75
CA VAL A 466 -3.32 10.81 4.23
C VAL A 466 -2.70 11.61 3.08
N VAL A 467 -1.85 10.99 2.27
CA VAL A 467 -1.24 11.66 1.10
C VAL A 467 -2.31 12.10 0.11
N SER A 468 -3.28 11.24 -0.23
CA SER A 468 -4.37 11.62 -1.13
C SER A 468 -5.21 12.78 -0.58
N THR A 469 -5.47 12.79 0.73
CA THR A 469 -6.18 13.88 1.40
C THR A 469 -5.38 15.18 1.38
N ILE A 470 -4.09 15.14 1.72
CA ILE A 470 -3.21 16.32 1.73
C ILE A 470 -3.05 16.90 0.32
N VAL A 471 -2.81 16.04 -0.67
CA VAL A 471 -2.69 16.48 -2.07
C VAL A 471 -4.01 17.07 -2.53
N GLY A 472 -5.13 16.39 -2.29
CA GLY A 472 -6.47 16.89 -2.62
C GLY A 472 -6.74 18.25 -1.98
N PHE A 473 -6.42 18.44 -0.70
CA PHE A 473 -6.56 19.71 -0.01
C PHE A 473 -5.67 20.80 -0.62
N SER A 474 -4.39 20.50 -0.87
CA SER A 474 -3.44 21.42 -1.51
C SER A 474 -3.82 21.79 -2.94
N GLU A 475 -4.63 20.95 -3.58
CA GLU A 475 -5.12 21.13 -4.93
C GLU A 475 -6.53 21.74 -5.01
N GLY A 476 -7.15 21.97 -3.85
CA GLY A 476 -8.51 22.49 -3.77
C GLY A 476 -9.57 21.51 -4.31
N MET A 477 -9.38 20.22 -4.02
CA MET A 477 -10.11 19.09 -4.58
C MET A 477 -10.78 18.25 -3.50
N ILE A 478 -11.32 18.89 -2.46
CA ILE A 478 -12.14 18.25 -1.42
C ILE A 478 -13.48 18.97 -1.38
N GLY A 479 -14.58 18.24 -1.55
CA GLY A 479 -15.93 18.80 -1.54
C GLY A 479 -16.19 19.67 -0.30
N GLU A 480 -16.89 20.78 -0.49
CA GLU A 480 -17.23 21.71 0.61
C GLU A 480 -18.16 21.07 1.64
N ASP A 481 -18.91 20.04 1.24
CA ASP A 481 -19.76 19.19 2.09
C ASP A 481 -18.95 18.20 2.95
N SER A 482 -17.62 18.14 2.80
CA SER A 482 -16.78 17.23 3.56
C SER A 482 -16.70 17.60 5.03
N GLU A 483 -17.03 16.65 5.90
CA GLU A 483 -16.93 16.85 7.35
C GLU A 483 -15.48 17.13 7.80
N ILE A 484 -14.46 16.66 7.05
CA ILE A 484 -13.04 16.77 7.44
C ILE A 484 -12.49 18.20 7.31
N LEU A 485 -13.20 19.07 6.60
CA LEU A 485 -12.82 20.48 6.44
C LEU A 485 -13.50 21.35 7.51
N SER A 486 -12.75 22.35 8.01
CA SER A 486 -13.33 23.46 8.77
C SER A 486 -13.82 24.57 7.83
N LYS A 487 -14.70 25.47 8.30
CA LYS A 487 -15.12 26.66 7.52
C LYS A 487 -13.92 27.46 6.99
N LYS A 488 -12.87 27.61 7.81
CA LYS A 488 -11.61 28.27 7.41
C LYS A 488 -10.86 27.49 6.33
N ALA A 489 -10.87 26.17 6.38
CA ALA A 489 -10.25 25.31 5.37
C ALA A 489 -11.00 25.35 4.02
N ILE A 490 -12.34 25.43 4.06
CA ILE A 490 -13.18 25.62 2.87
C ILE A 490 -12.86 26.96 2.19
N LEU A 491 -12.82 28.07 2.95
CA LEU A 491 -12.46 29.38 2.42
C LEU A 491 -11.05 29.38 1.81
N TYR A 492 -10.09 28.74 2.47
CA TYR A 492 -8.73 28.59 1.94
C TYR A 492 -8.71 27.80 0.62
N GLN A 493 -9.50 26.74 0.51
CA GLN A 493 -9.63 25.95 -0.69
C GLN A 493 -10.30 26.71 -1.84
N SER A 494 -11.36 27.46 -1.56
CA SER A 494 -12.01 28.35 -2.54
C SER A 494 -11.00 29.35 -3.11
N LYS A 495 -10.18 29.97 -2.24
CA LYS A 495 -9.09 30.88 -2.65
C LYS A 495 -8.07 30.20 -3.57
N ILE A 496 -7.70 28.96 -3.27
CA ILE A 496 -6.81 28.16 -4.14
C ILE A 496 -7.46 27.98 -5.51
N ASN A 497 -8.73 27.61 -5.55
CA ASN A 497 -9.47 27.34 -6.79
C ASN A 497 -9.64 28.61 -7.64
N GLU A 498 -10.05 29.73 -7.05
CA GLU A 498 -10.18 31.02 -7.75
C GLU A 498 -8.83 31.51 -8.30
N THR A 499 -7.76 31.45 -7.48
CA THR A 499 -6.40 31.80 -7.92
C THR A 499 -5.97 30.96 -9.13
N ARG A 500 -6.36 29.68 -9.16
CA ARG A 500 -6.04 28.77 -10.26
C ARG A 500 -6.84 29.06 -11.51
N ILE A 501 -8.14 29.34 -11.38
CA ILE A 501 -8.99 29.75 -12.49
C ILE A 501 -8.37 30.98 -13.18
N LEU A 502 -8.01 32.01 -12.41
CA LEU A 502 -7.34 33.21 -12.93
C LEU A 502 -6.02 32.89 -13.64
N LYS A 503 -5.22 31.96 -13.10
CA LYS A 503 -3.95 31.54 -13.70
C LYS A 503 -4.16 30.75 -15.00
N ASP A 504 -5.15 29.87 -15.04
CA ASP A 504 -5.50 29.08 -16.22
C ASP A 504 -6.08 29.98 -17.33
N GLU A 505 -6.98 30.91 -17.00
CA GLU A 505 -7.49 31.94 -17.91
C GLU A 505 -6.35 32.77 -18.51
N LYS A 506 -5.42 33.27 -17.67
CA LYS A 506 -4.23 33.98 -18.15
C LYS A 506 -3.41 33.11 -19.12
N SER A 507 -3.15 31.86 -18.76
CA SER A 507 -2.37 30.94 -19.60
C SER A 507 -3.06 30.67 -20.94
N THR A 508 -4.37 30.49 -20.94
CA THR A 508 -5.17 30.26 -22.14
C THR A 508 -5.18 31.50 -23.01
N ASN A 509 -5.45 32.68 -22.44
CA ASN A 509 -5.43 33.96 -23.16
C ASN A 509 -4.06 34.23 -23.80
N ILE A 510 -2.95 33.95 -23.11
CA ILE A 510 -1.59 34.06 -23.68
C ILE A 510 -1.38 33.07 -24.82
N LYS A 511 -1.84 31.81 -24.70
CA LYS A 511 -1.73 30.83 -25.78
C LYS A 511 -2.54 31.24 -27.01
N THR A 512 -3.79 31.67 -26.82
CA THR A 512 -4.64 32.18 -27.90
C THR A 512 -4.01 33.40 -28.56
N LEU A 513 -3.43 34.32 -27.77
CA LEU A 513 -2.73 35.49 -28.30
C LEU A 513 -1.49 35.11 -29.12
N LYS A 514 -0.71 34.10 -28.68
CA LYS A 514 0.43 33.58 -29.45
C LYS A 514 0.00 32.96 -30.77
N LEU A 515 -1.11 32.22 -30.80
CA LEU A 515 -1.64 31.64 -32.04
C LEU A 515 -1.98 32.72 -33.07
N LYS A 516 -2.56 33.84 -32.63
CA LYS A 516 -2.87 35.00 -33.48
C LYS A 516 -1.65 35.70 -34.12
N ILE A 517 -0.43 35.38 -33.68
CA ILE A 517 0.82 35.86 -34.30
C ILE A 517 1.52 34.76 -35.12
N LEU A 518 1.49 33.51 -34.66
CA LEU A 518 2.35 32.44 -35.18
C LEU A 518 1.71 31.58 -36.27
N SER A 519 0.37 31.52 -36.37
CA SER A 519 -0.24 30.60 -37.33
C SER A 519 -0.17 31.14 -38.76
N LYS A 520 0.38 30.32 -39.66
CA LYS A 520 0.42 30.61 -41.10
C LYS A 520 -0.98 30.67 -41.74
N ASP A 521 -1.92 29.87 -41.23
CA ASP A 521 -3.28 29.66 -41.77
C ASP A 521 -4.36 30.67 -41.30
N LEU A 522 -3.99 31.73 -40.57
CA LEU A 522 -4.95 32.79 -40.21
C LEU A 522 -5.02 33.85 -41.32
N ASP A 523 -6.25 34.23 -41.67
CA ASP A 523 -6.57 35.40 -42.51
C ASP A 523 -5.73 36.61 -42.09
N GLU A 524 -5.19 37.37 -43.04
CA GLU A 524 -4.35 38.55 -42.77
C GLU A 524 -5.05 39.57 -41.85
N ASN A 525 -6.37 39.65 -41.91
CA ASN A 525 -7.20 40.52 -41.07
C ASN A 525 -7.25 40.11 -39.58
N ILE A 526 -6.81 38.90 -39.22
CA ILE A 526 -6.84 38.38 -37.84
C ILE A 526 -5.43 38.38 -37.21
N LYS A 527 -4.38 38.51 -38.02
CA LYS A 527 -2.99 38.53 -37.57
C LYS A 527 -2.67 39.82 -36.81
N LEU A 528 -2.11 39.68 -35.62
CA LEU A 528 -1.68 40.82 -34.81
C LEU A 528 -0.28 41.29 -35.25
N SER A 529 -0.07 42.59 -35.36
CA SER A 529 1.28 43.16 -35.42
C SER A 529 2.04 42.92 -34.10
N LYS A 530 3.37 42.91 -34.15
CA LYS A 530 4.24 42.77 -32.97
C LYS A 530 3.89 43.77 -31.85
N LYS A 531 3.61 45.03 -32.22
CA LYS A 531 3.22 46.11 -31.29
C LYS A 531 1.85 45.87 -30.64
N GLN A 532 0.86 45.40 -31.40
CA GLN A 532 -0.47 45.05 -30.87
C GLN A 532 -0.41 43.84 -29.92
N TYR A 533 0.40 42.83 -30.25
CA TYR A 533 0.62 41.68 -29.37
C TYR A 533 1.24 42.07 -28.03
N GLU A 534 2.28 42.91 -28.04
CA GLU A 534 2.91 43.36 -26.78
C GLU A 534 1.93 44.15 -25.90
N MET A 535 1.09 44.98 -26.51
CA MET A 535 0.05 45.74 -25.81
C MET A 535 -1.01 44.82 -25.18
N GLU A 536 -1.54 43.86 -25.93
CA GLU A 536 -2.52 42.88 -25.42
C GLU A 536 -1.92 41.95 -24.37
N LEU A 537 -0.67 41.51 -24.54
CA LEU A 537 0.05 40.73 -23.53
C LEU A 537 0.16 41.51 -22.20
N LYS A 538 0.44 42.82 -22.26
CA LYS A 538 0.51 43.69 -21.09
C LYS A 538 -0.85 43.81 -20.40
N LYS A 539 -1.94 43.98 -21.16
CA LYS A 539 -3.32 44.00 -20.62
C LYS A 539 -3.71 42.69 -19.93
N ILE A 540 -3.38 41.54 -20.52
CA ILE A 540 -3.66 40.23 -19.90
C ILE A 540 -2.90 40.08 -18.58
N LYS A 541 -1.63 40.51 -18.54
CA LYS A 541 -0.82 40.46 -17.31
C LYS A 541 -1.34 41.42 -16.23
N SER A 542 -1.74 42.64 -16.58
CA SER A 542 -2.26 43.62 -15.61
C SER A 542 -3.62 43.20 -15.05
N LYS A 543 -4.55 42.74 -15.91
CA LYS A 543 -5.85 42.21 -15.48
C LYS A 543 -5.69 41.08 -14.46
N TYR A 544 -4.82 40.12 -14.74
CA TYR A 544 -4.51 39.05 -13.79
C TYR A 544 -3.96 39.57 -12.45
N GLN A 545 -3.03 40.53 -12.48
CA GLN A 545 -2.46 41.11 -11.26
C GLN A 545 -3.53 41.81 -10.42
N GLN A 546 -4.46 42.52 -11.05
CA GLN A 546 -5.56 43.20 -10.38
C GLN A 546 -6.53 42.20 -9.76
N SER A 547 -7.00 41.20 -10.51
CA SER A 547 -7.88 40.15 -9.97
C SER A 547 -7.26 39.39 -8.79
N ILE A 548 -5.95 39.16 -8.79
CA ILE A 548 -5.25 38.55 -7.64
C ILE A 548 -5.18 39.50 -6.43
N LYS A 549 -5.04 40.81 -6.63
CA LYS A 549 -5.09 41.80 -5.54
C LYS A 549 -6.49 41.84 -4.92
N ASP A 550 -7.53 41.85 -5.75
CA ASP A 550 -8.93 41.86 -5.29
C ASP A 550 -9.29 40.59 -4.51
N LEU A 551 -8.77 39.43 -4.94
CA LEU A 551 -8.91 38.17 -4.21
C LEU A 551 -8.28 38.22 -2.81
N LYS A 552 -7.16 38.93 -2.68
CA LYS A 552 -6.44 39.08 -1.41
C LYS A 552 -7.10 40.09 -0.48
N SER A 553 -7.81 41.10 -1.00
CA SER A 553 -8.51 42.10 -0.19
C SER A 553 -9.82 41.57 0.37
N LYS A 554 -10.60 40.80 -0.39
CA LYS A 554 -11.85 40.14 0.06
C LYS A 554 -11.71 39.15 1.23
N THR A 555 -10.49 38.90 1.71
CA THR A 555 -10.19 37.89 2.74
C THR A 555 -9.57 38.46 4.02
N LYS A 556 -9.54 39.80 4.16
CA LYS A 556 -9.14 40.47 5.42
C LYS A 556 -10.31 40.71 6.39
N ASP A 557 -11.54 40.63 5.90
CA ASP A 557 -12.78 40.62 6.67
C ASP A 557 -13.26 39.16 6.86
#